data_AF-A0A3G8GXG5-F1
#
_entry.id   AF-A0A3G8GXG5-F1
#
_cell.length_a   1.000
_cell.length_b   1.000
_cell.length_c   1.000
_cell.angle_alpha   90.00
_cell.angle_beta   90.00
_cell.angle_gamma   90.00
#
_symmetry.space_group_name_H-M   'P 1'
#
loop_
_entity.id
_entity.type
_entity.pdbx_description
1 polymer ?
#
loop_
_entity_poly.entity_id
_entity_poly.type
_entity_poly.pdbx_seq_one_letter_code
_entity_poly.pdbx_strand_id
1 'polypeptide(L)'
;MMQVWKTIAIGRHLVDVPDTATVIPQWRYNDAPIKLADEIRTDAEYAMMIDERERVLRTSRHDTHHTLFVQRVQHANGGVTLVSWRKPTSMYVFLFETFYRVGTQTVIYSGEVTDDLREAVLRAEEERGRFWQLIEDEAIPDEAGYIARNVMLARTLYNPESWTLAIRLAGKPDVALRIATYARSVDRPGLRERAGGILPSLLRSVAGMHQLRNQAHDVGPIAAHEILVAGTEAGKRHYAFKWESPGKAYELGAPHINVSMNVTESDYTTNETSFADDAEALELWDRLVDSIRLRPGAV
;
A
#
# COMPACT_ATOMS: atom_id res chain seq x y z
N MET A 1 10.61 -22.88 -18.78
CA MET A 1 9.14 -22.70 -18.71
C MET A 1 8.87 -21.21 -18.81
N MET A 2 7.89 -20.79 -19.61
CA MET A 2 7.50 -19.37 -19.65
C MET A 2 6.93 -18.98 -18.29
N GLN A 3 7.41 -17.87 -17.72
CA GLN A 3 6.87 -17.33 -16.47
C GLN A 3 5.41 -16.92 -16.69
N VAL A 4 4.51 -17.49 -15.89
CA VAL A 4 3.08 -17.15 -15.89
C VAL A 4 2.87 -15.94 -14.97
N TRP A 5 1.93 -15.07 -15.34
CA TRP A 5 1.65 -13.83 -14.63
C TRP A 5 0.18 -13.81 -14.23
N LYS A 6 -0.11 -13.24 -13.07
CA LYS A 6 -1.45 -13.03 -12.54
C LYS A 6 -1.72 -11.54 -12.36
N THR A 7 -2.94 -11.11 -12.64
CA THR A 7 -3.40 -9.74 -12.37
C THR A 7 -3.87 -9.60 -10.93
N ILE A 8 -3.50 -8.51 -10.29
CA ILE A 8 -3.93 -8.14 -8.94
C ILE A 8 -4.65 -6.80 -8.99
N ALA A 9 -5.84 -6.74 -8.41
CA ALA A 9 -6.53 -5.49 -8.13
C ALA A 9 -6.06 -4.90 -6.78
N ILE A 10 -5.61 -3.65 -6.80
CA ILE A 10 -5.09 -2.97 -5.61
C ILE A 10 -5.35 -1.47 -5.66
N GLY A 11 -6.02 -0.94 -4.62
CA GLY A 11 -6.54 0.42 -4.62
C GLY A 11 -7.44 0.65 -5.84
N ARG A 12 -7.04 1.57 -6.72
CA ARG A 12 -7.74 1.85 -7.99
C ARG A 12 -7.11 1.21 -9.23
N HIS A 13 -6.07 0.40 -9.05
CA HIS A 13 -5.20 -0.06 -10.15
C HIS A 13 -5.28 -1.58 -10.31
N LEU A 14 -4.84 -2.01 -11.49
CA LEU A 14 -4.48 -3.38 -11.80
C LEU A 14 -2.97 -3.44 -12.07
N VAL A 15 -2.33 -4.48 -11.57
CA VAL A 15 -0.91 -4.76 -11.80
C VAL A 15 -0.76 -6.26 -12.07
N ASP A 16 0.04 -6.62 -13.06
CA ASP A 16 0.38 -8.02 -13.28
C ASP A 16 1.69 -8.34 -12.57
N VAL A 17 1.74 -9.48 -11.88
CA VAL A 17 2.94 -9.97 -11.20
C VAL A 17 3.17 -11.43 -11.56
N PRO A 18 4.40 -11.95 -11.43
CA PRO A 18 4.63 -13.38 -11.55
C PRO A 18 3.70 -14.17 -10.62
N ASP A 19 3.12 -15.25 -11.14
CA ASP A 19 2.16 -16.09 -10.40
C ASP A 19 2.78 -16.69 -9.12
N THR A 20 4.05 -17.07 -9.21
CA THR A 20 4.92 -17.60 -8.15
C THR A 20 5.44 -16.54 -7.17
N ALA A 21 5.23 -15.24 -7.44
CA ALA A 21 5.67 -14.19 -6.53
C ALA A 21 4.77 -14.11 -5.30
N THR A 22 5.41 -13.89 -4.14
CA THR A 22 4.73 -13.54 -2.91
C THR A 22 4.51 -12.04 -2.88
N VAL A 23 3.25 -11.62 -2.72
CA VAL A 23 2.87 -10.22 -2.68
C VAL A 23 2.48 -9.79 -1.26
N ILE A 24 2.94 -8.62 -0.85
CA ILE A 24 2.71 -8.06 0.48
C ILE A 24 2.11 -6.67 0.30
N PRO A 25 0.77 -6.57 0.17
CA PRO A 25 0.09 -5.30 0.01
C PRO A 25 -0.08 -4.57 1.35
N GLN A 26 -0.12 -3.24 1.28
CA GLN A 26 -0.53 -2.35 2.37
C GLN A 26 -1.43 -1.27 1.79
N TRP A 27 -2.46 -0.89 2.55
CA TRP A 27 -3.45 0.08 2.13
C TRP A 27 -3.63 1.17 3.18
N ARG A 28 -3.88 2.39 2.71
CA ARG A 28 -4.31 3.50 3.54
C ARG A 28 -5.41 4.26 2.83
N TYR A 29 -6.38 4.70 3.61
CA TYR A 29 -7.44 5.60 3.18
C TYR A 29 -7.47 6.78 4.14
N ASN A 30 -7.49 8.00 3.62
CA ASN A 30 -7.35 9.21 4.42
C ASN A 30 -6.13 9.16 5.38
N ASP A 31 -4.98 8.72 4.89
CA ASP A 31 -3.75 8.49 5.66
C ASP A 31 -3.88 7.53 6.86
N ALA A 32 -4.98 6.82 7.04
CA ALA A 32 -5.13 5.80 8.07
C ALA A 32 -4.99 4.38 7.47
N PRO A 33 -4.27 3.47 8.12
CA PRO A 33 -4.08 2.11 7.62
C PRO A 33 -5.41 1.35 7.57
N ILE A 34 -5.62 0.61 6.48
CA ILE A 34 -6.64 -0.42 6.38
C ILE A 34 -5.95 -1.77 6.61
N LYS A 35 -6.41 -2.52 7.61
CA LYS A 35 -5.97 -3.89 7.87
C LYS A 35 -7.13 -4.85 7.70
N LEU A 36 -6.82 -6.06 7.28
CA LEU A 36 -7.76 -7.16 7.14
C LEU A 36 -7.42 -8.21 8.19
N ALA A 37 -8.41 -8.63 8.98
CA ALA A 37 -8.27 -9.74 9.93
C ALA A 37 -8.80 -11.01 9.29
N ASP A 38 -7.94 -11.68 8.51
CA ASP A 38 -8.26 -12.85 7.68
C ASP A 38 -8.65 -14.10 8.50
N GLU A 39 -8.26 -14.11 9.78
CA GLU A 39 -8.54 -15.14 10.77
C GLU A 39 -9.93 -15.00 11.41
N ILE A 40 -10.57 -13.83 11.30
CA ILE A 40 -11.86 -13.54 11.94
C ILE A 40 -12.98 -13.69 10.91
N ARG A 41 -13.58 -14.88 10.85
CA ARG A 41 -14.49 -15.27 9.75
C ARG A 41 -15.94 -15.40 10.18
N THR A 42 -16.21 -15.54 11.46
CA THR A 42 -17.57 -15.65 12.02
C THR A 42 -17.95 -14.45 12.87
N ASP A 43 -19.25 -14.22 13.05
CA ASP A 43 -19.74 -13.11 13.87
C ASP A 43 -19.42 -13.30 15.36
N ALA A 44 -19.33 -14.56 15.81
CA ALA A 44 -18.89 -14.87 17.17
C ALA A 44 -17.41 -14.51 17.39
N GLU A 45 -16.53 -14.88 16.47
CA GLU A 45 -15.11 -14.49 16.52
C GLU A 45 -14.95 -12.97 16.45
N TYR A 46 -15.74 -12.30 15.61
CA TYR A 46 -15.76 -10.85 15.50
C TYR A 46 -16.16 -10.17 16.81
N ALA A 47 -17.26 -10.62 17.43
CA ALA A 47 -17.69 -10.11 18.73
C ALA A 47 -16.63 -10.34 19.82
N MET A 48 -16.07 -11.55 19.88
CA MET A 48 -15.01 -11.90 20.84
C MET A 48 -13.75 -11.05 20.66
N MET A 49 -13.33 -10.80 19.41
CA MET A 49 -12.18 -9.94 19.11
C MET A 49 -12.39 -8.53 19.65
N ILE A 50 -13.57 -7.95 19.45
CA ILE A 50 -13.91 -6.60 19.93
C ILE A 50 -13.95 -6.57 21.45
N ASP A 51 -14.62 -7.53 22.08
CA ASP A 51 -14.76 -7.59 23.54
C ASP A 51 -13.41 -7.79 24.23
N GLU A 52 -12.54 -8.63 23.66
CA GLU A 52 -11.17 -8.82 24.15
C GLU A 52 -10.35 -7.54 24.01
N ARG A 53 -10.45 -6.84 22.88
CA ARG A 53 -9.76 -5.56 22.69
C ARG A 53 -10.25 -4.51 23.68
N GLU A 54 -11.56 -4.41 23.89
CA GLU A 54 -12.17 -3.52 24.89
C GLU A 54 -11.68 -3.87 26.31
N ARG A 55 -11.64 -5.16 26.67
CA ARG A 55 -11.15 -5.63 27.97
C ARG A 55 -9.69 -5.21 28.20
N VAL A 56 -8.83 -5.36 27.19
CA VAL A 56 -7.43 -4.90 27.25
C VAL A 56 -7.36 -3.40 27.50
N LEU A 57 -8.17 -2.59 26.82
CA LEU A 57 -8.19 -1.13 27.00
C LEU A 57 -8.71 -0.71 28.38
N ARG A 58 -9.72 -1.41 28.90
CA ARG A 58 -10.28 -1.16 30.25
C ARG A 58 -9.32 -1.55 31.37
N THR A 59 -8.46 -2.55 31.15
CA THR A 59 -7.49 -2.99 32.16
C THR A 59 -6.13 -2.28 32.05
N SER A 60 -5.86 -1.65 30.90
CA SER A 60 -4.66 -0.84 30.69
C SER A 60 -4.78 0.50 31.40
N ARG A 61 -3.78 0.85 32.22
CA ARG A 61 -3.79 2.07 33.04
C ARG A 61 -3.53 3.33 32.21
N HIS A 62 -4.28 4.38 32.50
CA HIS A 62 -3.94 5.76 32.15
C HIS A 62 -3.46 6.49 33.40
N ASP A 63 -2.49 7.41 33.25
CA ASP A 63 -1.87 8.11 34.38
C ASP A 63 -2.89 8.97 35.14
N THR A 64 -3.73 9.70 34.39
CA THR A 64 -4.80 10.56 34.93
C THR A 64 -6.21 9.93 34.91
N HIS A 65 -6.61 9.24 33.84
CA HIS A 65 -8.01 8.82 33.61
C HIS A 65 -8.35 7.39 34.06
N HIS A 66 -7.52 6.80 34.95
CA HIS A 66 -7.59 5.41 35.41
C HIS A 66 -7.34 4.34 34.33
N THR A 67 -8.07 4.38 33.21
CA THR A 67 -7.99 3.38 32.14
C THR A 67 -7.77 4.03 30.78
N LEU A 68 -7.20 3.30 29.82
CA LEU A 68 -7.08 3.79 28.43
C LEU A 68 -8.44 3.84 27.72
N PHE A 69 -9.38 2.95 28.06
CA PHE A 69 -10.70 2.92 27.42
C PHE A 69 -11.51 4.19 27.71
N VAL A 70 -12.13 4.75 26.66
CA VAL A 70 -13.01 5.92 26.76
C VAL A 70 -14.45 5.53 26.42
N GLN A 71 -14.68 4.94 25.25
CA GLN A 71 -16.04 4.66 24.77
C GLN A 71 -16.06 3.53 23.74
N ARG A 72 -17.19 2.82 23.68
CA ARG A 72 -17.57 1.96 22.54
C ARG A 72 -18.75 2.60 21.80
N VAL A 73 -18.65 2.70 20.49
CA VAL A 73 -19.69 3.24 19.61
C VAL A 73 -20.08 2.16 18.62
N GLN A 74 -21.38 1.90 18.53
CA GLN A 74 -21.95 0.98 17.54
C GLN A 74 -22.31 1.77 16.28
N HIS A 75 -22.05 1.17 15.13
CA HIS A 75 -22.34 1.72 13.81
C HIS A 75 -23.29 0.79 13.03
N ALA A 76 -23.85 1.29 11.93
CA ALA A 76 -24.57 0.46 10.98
C ALA A 76 -23.73 -0.73 10.48
N ASN A 77 -24.42 -1.77 9.99
CA ASN A 77 -23.81 -2.99 9.42
C ASN A 77 -22.85 -3.72 10.39
N GLY A 78 -23.09 -3.61 11.70
CA GLY A 78 -22.29 -4.28 12.73
C GLY A 78 -20.91 -3.66 12.96
N GLY A 79 -20.66 -2.46 12.42
CA GLY A 79 -19.42 -1.73 12.68
C GLY A 79 -19.31 -1.29 14.13
N VAL A 80 -18.09 -1.26 14.68
CA VAL A 80 -17.83 -0.82 16.05
C VAL A 80 -16.59 0.07 16.09
N THR A 81 -16.67 1.22 16.75
CA THR A 81 -15.49 2.01 17.11
C THR A 81 -15.19 1.87 18.59
N LEU A 82 -13.97 1.46 18.91
CA LEU A 82 -13.42 1.59 20.26
C LEU A 82 -12.59 2.87 20.32
N VAL A 83 -12.99 3.78 21.21
CA VAL A 83 -12.28 5.03 21.49
C VAL A 83 -11.43 4.81 22.74
N SER A 84 -10.13 5.09 22.63
CA SER A 84 -9.20 5.04 23.76
C SER A 84 -8.27 6.25 23.77
N TRP A 85 -7.65 6.53 24.91
CA TRP A 85 -6.47 7.37 24.93
C TRP A 85 -5.37 6.74 24.08
N ARG A 86 -4.65 7.56 23.30
CA ARG A 86 -3.58 7.09 22.41
C ARG A 86 -2.46 6.35 23.17
N LYS A 87 -2.14 6.82 24.38
CA LYS A 87 -1.10 6.29 25.27
C LYS A 87 -1.41 6.70 26.72
N PRO A 88 -0.76 6.10 27.75
CA PRO A 88 -1.06 6.38 29.17
C PRO A 88 -0.93 7.83 29.62
N THR A 89 -0.17 8.65 28.87
CA THR A 89 0.09 10.07 29.12
C THR A 89 -0.70 11.01 28.20
N SER A 90 -1.59 10.49 27.34
CA SER A 90 -2.29 11.31 26.35
C SER A 90 -3.33 12.20 27.03
N MET A 91 -3.30 13.51 26.77
CA MET A 91 -4.26 14.45 27.35
C MET A 91 -5.26 15.01 26.33
N TYR A 92 -4.96 14.91 25.04
CA TYR A 92 -5.70 15.60 23.97
C TYR A 92 -5.98 14.74 22.73
N VAL A 93 -5.37 13.55 22.65
CA VAL A 93 -5.42 12.71 21.46
C VAL A 93 -5.96 11.32 21.83
N PHE A 94 -7.03 10.94 21.16
CA PHE A 94 -7.60 9.61 21.18
C PHE A 94 -7.04 8.77 20.04
N LEU A 95 -7.03 7.47 20.24
CA LEU A 95 -6.96 6.48 19.19
C LEU A 95 -8.37 5.95 18.96
N PHE A 96 -8.82 6.00 17.70
CA PHE A 96 -10.03 5.35 17.26
C PHE A 96 -9.63 4.07 16.55
N GLU A 97 -10.13 2.94 17.02
CA GLU A 97 -10.04 1.66 16.33
C GLU A 97 -11.44 1.26 15.88
N THR A 98 -11.70 1.43 14.59
CA THR A 98 -12.97 1.06 13.96
C THR A 98 -12.84 -0.31 13.30
N PHE A 99 -13.79 -1.18 13.62
CA PHE A 99 -13.95 -2.52 13.08
C PHE A 99 -15.20 -2.52 12.22
N TYR A 100 -15.08 -2.93 10.96
CA TYR A 100 -16.21 -3.11 10.06
C TYR A 100 -16.36 -4.59 9.71
N ARG A 101 -17.61 -5.06 9.68
CA ARG A 101 -17.96 -6.39 9.21
C ARG A 101 -18.48 -6.28 7.78
N VAL A 102 -17.80 -6.93 6.83
CA VAL A 102 -18.11 -6.85 5.40
C VAL A 102 -18.26 -8.28 4.88
N GLY A 103 -19.49 -8.81 4.91
CA GLY A 103 -19.71 -10.24 4.73
C GLY A 103 -18.93 -11.06 5.76
N THR A 104 -18.06 -11.96 5.31
CA THR A 104 -17.18 -12.75 6.19
C THR A 104 -15.85 -12.06 6.50
N GLN A 105 -15.54 -10.92 5.87
CA GLN A 105 -14.29 -10.19 6.07
C GLN A 105 -14.42 -9.18 7.20
N THR A 106 -13.39 -9.12 8.04
CA THR A 106 -13.25 -8.08 9.06
C THR A 106 -12.22 -7.05 8.60
N VAL A 107 -12.62 -5.78 8.59
CA VAL A 107 -11.77 -4.63 8.22
C VAL A 107 -11.49 -3.80 9.47
N ILE A 108 -10.22 -3.51 9.73
CA ILE A 108 -9.77 -2.68 10.85
C ILE A 108 -9.19 -1.38 10.28
N TYR A 109 -9.73 -0.27 10.74
CA TYR A 109 -9.34 1.08 10.37
C TYR A 109 -9.01 1.86 11.64
N SER A 110 -7.85 2.50 11.70
CA SER A 110 -7.42 3.18 12.93
C SER A 110 -6.81 4.54 12.66
N GLY A 111 -7.17 5.53 13.49
CA GLY A 111 -6.72 6.91 13.34
C GLY A 111 -6.57 7.62 14.68
N GLU A 112 -5.68 8.61 14.71
CA GLU A 112 -5.54 9.53 15.84
C GLU A 112 -6.54 10.68 15.67
N VAL A 113 -7.27 11.00 16.74
CA VAL A 113 -8.36 11.98 16.72
C VAL A 113 -8.26 12.90 17.92
N THR A 114 -8.30 14.21 17.70
CA THR A 114 -8.39 15.21 18.77
C THR A 114 -9.83 15.36 19.24
N ASP A 115 -10.04 15.81 20.48
CA ASP A 115 -11.38 15.87 21.09
C ASP A 115 -12.38 16.72 20.29
N ASP A 116 -11.93 17.82 19.69
CA ASP A 116 -12.75 18.70 18.85
C ASP A 116 -13.25 18.04 17.56
N LEU A 117 -12.57 16.99 17.09
CA LEU A 117 -12.95 16.24 15.89
C LEU A 117 -13.74 14.96 16.20
N ARG A 118 -13.89 14.58 17.47
CA ARG A 118 -14.46 13.27 17.87
C ARG A 118 -15.80 12.98 17.23
N GLU A 119 -16.77 13.89 17.38
CA GLU A 119 -18.12 13.71 16.85
C GLU A 119 -18.16 13.72 15.31
N ALA A 120 -17.29 14.51 14.68
CA ALA A 120 -17.19 14.53 13.23
C ALA A 120 -16.61 13.22 12.68
N VAL A 121 -15.59 12.67 13.33
CA VAL A 121 -14.99 11.39 12.94
C VAL A 121 -15.97 10.24 13.18
N LEU A 122 -16.66 10.17 14.32
CA LEU A 122 -17.65 9.12 14.57
C LEU A 122 -18.76 9.09 13.50
N ARG A 123 -19.22 10.26 13.04
CA ARG A 123 -20.17 10.33 11.91
C ARG A 123 -19.55 9.86 10.59
N ALA A 124 -18.28 10.19 10.34
CA ALA A 124 -17.57 9.71 9.17
C ALA A 124 -17.34 8.18 9.19
N GLU A 125 -17.11 7.59 10.37
CA GLU A 125 -17.02 6.12 10.54
C GLU A 125 -18.37 5.44 10.25
N GLU A 126 -19.47 5.99 10.79
CA GLU A 126 -20.84 5.52 10.52
C GLU A 126 -21.14 5.55 9.01
N GLU A 127 -20.81 6.65 8.33
CA GLU A 127 -21.00 6.78 6.89
C GLU A 127 -20.13 5.77 6.13
N ARG A 128 -18.86 5.63 6.49
CA ARG A 128 -17.92 4.73 5.81
C ARG A 128 -18.34 3.27 5.88
N GLY A 129 -18.94 2.86 7.00
CA GLY A 129 -19.49 1.51 7.18
C GLY A 129 -20.52 1.10 6.11
N ARG A 130 -21.15 2.07 5.44
CA ARG A 130 -22.15 1.84 4.37
C ARG A 130 -21.54 1.69 2.98
N PHE A 131 -20.29 2.11 2.81
CA PHE A 131 -19.58 2.08 1.52
C PHE A 131 -18.65 0.88 1.36
N TRP A 132 -18.48 0.07 2.40
CA TRP A 132 -17.74 -1.19 2.27
C TRP A 132 -18.58 -2.24 1.57
N GLN A 133 -17.99 -2.87 0.55
CA GLN A 133 -18.57 -3.96 -0.22
C GLN A 133 -17.61 -5.16 -0.23
N LEU A 134 -18.16 -6.36 -0.23
CA LEU A 134 -17.40 -7.59 -0.48
C LEU A 134 -17.22 -7.75 -1.99
N ILE A 135 -16.04 -8.20 -2.40
CA ILE A 135 -15.76 -8.60 -3.78
C ILE A 135 -15.86 -10.13 -3.86
N GLU A 136 -16.81 -10.63 -4.64
CA GLU A 136 -17.03 -12.06 -4.84
C GLU A 136 -16.06 -12.64 -5.89
N ASP A 137 -15.65 -13.90 -5.68
CA ASP A 137 -15.00 -14.79 -6.66
C ASP A 137 -13.80 -14.22 -7.44
N GLU A 138 -12.98 -13.39 -6.78
CA GLU A 138 -11.80 -12.74 -7.38
C GLU A 138 -12.10 -11.91 -8.64
N ALA A 139 -13.38 -11.62 -8.90
CA ALA A 139 -13.78 -10.79 -10.02
C ALA A 139 -13.19 -9.39 -9.86
N ILE A 140 -12.66 -8.84 -10.94
CA ILE A 140 -12.24 -7.43 -10.97
C ILE A 140 -13.54 -6.62 -11.02
N PRO A 141 -13.90 -5.86 -9.96
CA PRO A 141 -15.13 -5.10 -9.99
C PRO A 141 -15.05 -4.01 -11.06
N ASP A 142 -16.19 -3.60 -11.62
CA ASP A 142 -16.33 -2.50 -12.57
C ASP A 142 -16.86 -1.21 -11.90
N GLU A 143 -17.32 -1.29 -10.65
CA GLU A 143 -17.77 -0.15 -9.86
C GLU A 143 -16.61 0.72 -9.33
N ALA A 144 -16.86 2.03 -9.18
CA ALA A 144 -15.88 2.98 -8.66
C ALA A 144 -15.58 2.76 -7.19
N GLY A 145 -14.29 2.72 -6.84
CA GLY A 145 -13.89 2.48 -5.47
C GLY A 145 -12.44 2.07 -5.30
N TYR A 146 -12.04 1.99 -4.04
CA TYR A 146 -10.70 1.65 -3.58
C TYR A 146 -10.68 0.23 -3.02
N ILE A 147 -9.93 -0.67 -3.69
CA ILE A 147 -9.88 -2.10 -3.37
C ILE A 147 -8.77 -2.41 -2.36
N ALA A 148 -9.14 -3.13 -1.30
CA ALA A 148 -8.24 -3.80 -0.38
C ALA A 148 -8.55 -5.31 -0.39
N ARG A 149 -7.87 -6.06 -1.26
CA ARG A 149 -8.05 -7.50 -1.48
C ARG A 149 -9.50 -7.85 -1.88
N ASN A 150 -10.26 -8.49 -1.00
CA ASN A 150 -11.62 -8.98 -1.21
C ASN A 150 -12.67 -7.99 -0.72
N VAL A 151 -12.27 -6.77 -0.36
CA VAL A 151 -13.22 -5.69 -0.03
C VAL A 151 -12.93 -4.45 -0.85
N MET A 152 -13.98 -3.69 -1.13
CA MET A 152 -13.91 -2.41 -1.81
C MET A 152 -14.57 -1.34 -0.95
N LEU A 153 -13.94 -0.18 -0.85
CA LEU A 153 -14.58 1.04 -0.39
C LEU A 153 -15.14 1.79 -1.60
N ALA A 154 -16.44 1.70 -1.83
CA ALA A 154 -17.15 2.28 -2.96
C ALA A 154 -17.34 3.80 -2.81
N ARG A 155 -16.23 4.56 -2.87
CA ARG A 155 -16.22 6.02 -2.78
C ARG A 155 -15.35 6.64 -3.87
N THR A 156 -15.80 7.79 -4.35
CA THR A 156 -15.16 8.61 -5.40
C THR A 156 -14.68 9.96 -4.89
N LEU A 157 -15.07 10.36 -3.68
CA LEU A 157 -14.59 11.60 -3.07
C LEU A 157 -13.08 11.52 -2.84
N TYR A 158 -12.39 12.60 -3.25
CA TYR A 158 -10.95 12.72 -3.03
C TYR A 158 -10.61 12.53 -1.55
N ASN A 159 -9.59 11.73 -1.30
CA ASN A 159 -8.98 11.52 0.00
C ASN A 159 -7.49 11.19 -0.23
N PRO A 160 -6.61 11.41 0.77
CA PRO A 160 -5.24 10.92 0.70
C PRO A 160 -5.20 9.39 0.87
N GLU A 161 -5.60 8.68 -0.18
CA GLU A 161 -5.46 7.23 -0.30
C GLU A 161 -4.07 6.87 -0.84
N SER A 162 -3.52 5.77 -0.34
CA SER A 162 -2.25 5.23 -0.83
C SER A 162 -2.22 3.72 -0.67
N TRP A 163 -1.53 3.04 -1.57
CA TRP A 163 -1.23 1.62 -1.40
C TRP A 163 0.22 1.35 -1.75
N THR A 164 0.75 0.27 -1.19
CA THR A 164 2.09 -0.20 -1.51
C THR A 164 2.07 -1.70 -1.68
N LEU A 165 2.76 -2.20 -2.69
CA LEU A 165 2.87 -3.62 -3.01
C LEU A 165 4.34 -3.99 -3.02
N ALA A 166 4.79 -4.72 -2.00
CA ALA A 166 6.10 -5.37 -2.05
C ALA A 166 5.95 -6.74 -2.73
N ILE A 167 6.84 -7.03 -3.68
CA ILE A 167 6.82 -8.23 -4.50
C ILE A 167 8.12 -8.99 -4.25
N ARG A 168 8.00 -10.22 -3.75
CA ARG A 168 9.14 -11.12 -3.52
C ARG A 168 9.12 -12.21 -4.57
N LEU A 169 10.17 -12.30 -5.36
CA LEU A 169 10.30 -13.27 -6.44
C LEU A 169 10.77 -14.62 -5.89
N ALA A 170 10.17 -15.70 -6.38
CA ALA A 170 10.60 -17.05 -6.04
C ALA A 170 12.06 -17.28 -6.50
N GLY A 171 12.90 -17.80 -5.60
CA GLY A 171 14.31 -18.08 -5.90
C GLY A 171 15.23 -16.85 -6.01
N LYS A 172 14.72 -15.62 -5.85
CA LYS A 172 15.53 -14.38 -5.93
C LYS A 172 15.31 -13.52 -4.67
N PRO A 173 15.76 -13.98 -3.48
CA PRO A 173 15.46 -13.34 -2.18
C PRO A 173 16.12 -11.97 -1.98
N ASP A 174 17.11 -11.64 -2.81
CA ASP A 174 17.88 -10.41 -2.80
C ASP A 174 17.34 -9.33 -3.76
N VAL A 175 16.30 -9.66 -4.52
CA VAL A 175 15.56 -8.72 -5.36
C VAL A 175 14.43 -8.11 -4.54
N ALA A 176 14.57 -6.83 -4.21
CA ALA A 176 13.54 -6.04 -3.56
C ALA A 176 12.75 -5.24 -4.60
N LEU A 177 11.52 -5.68 -4.88
CA LEU A 177 10.63 -5.02 -5.82
C LEU A 177 9.44 -4.39 -5.09
N ARG A 178 9.13 -3.13 -5.41
CA ARG A 178 8.05 -2.37 -4.75
C ARG A 178 7.33 -1.45 -5.73
N ILE A 179 6.01 -1.42 -5.62
CA ILE A 179 5.15 -0.38 -6.21
C ILE A 179 4.49 0.40 -5.08
N ALA A 180 4.38 1.71 -5.22
CA ALA A 180 3.73 2.58 -4.25
C ALA A 180 2.94 3.69 -4.96
N THR A 181 1.70 3.91 -4.53
CA THR A 181 0.85 4.98 -5.05
C THR A 181 0.39 5.91 -3.96
N TYR A 182 0.21 7.17 -4.31
CA TYR A 182 -0.25 8.21 -3.39
C TYR A 182 -1.15 9.19 -4.13
N ALA A 183 -2.40 9.31 -3.69
CA ALA A 183 -3.21 10.47 -4.00
C ALA A 183 -2.56 11.69 -3.32
N ARG A 184 -2.41 12.79 -4.07
CA ARG A 184 -1.75 14.01 -3.58
C ARG A 184 -2.66 15.20 -3.76
N SER A 185 -2.54 16.16 -2.85
CA SER A 185 -3.24 17.45 -2.90
C SER A 185 -2.40 18.56 -3.54
N VAL A 186 -1.19 18.22 -4.00
CA VAL A 186 -0.23 19.18 -4.56
C VAL A 186 0.55 18.50 -5.68
N ASP A 187 0.72 19.22 -6.79
CA ASP A 187 1.54 18.77 -7.91
C ASP A 187 3.01 18.70 -7.50
N ARG A 188 3.74 17.77 -8.10
CA ARG A 188 5.18 17.62 -7.87
C ARG A 188 5.93 17.60 -9.19
N PRO A 189 7.14 18.18 -9.24
CA PRO A 189 8.00 18.08 -10.41
C PRO A 189 8.29 16.61 -10.73
N GLY A 190 8.46 16.28 -12.01
CA GLY A 190 8.68 14.90 -12.47
C GLY A 190 10.01 14.32 -12.03
N LEU A 191 10.18 13.00 -12.20
CA LEU A 191 11.38 12.28 -11.73
C LEU A 191 12.68 12.91 -12.21
N ARG A 192 12.82 13.24 -13.50
CA ARG A 192 14.07 13.78 -14.06
C ARG A 192 14.42 15.16 -13.49
N GLU A 193 13.42 16.02 -13.33
CA GLU A 193 13.62 17.34 -12.73
C GLU A 193 14.13 17.21 -11.28
N ARG A 194 13.60 16.24 -10.52
CA ARG A 194 14.09 15.96 -9.15
C ARG A 194 15.41 15.18 -9.13
N ALA A 195 15.63 14.30 -10.09
CA ALA A 195 16.79 13.41 -10.17
C ALA A 195 18.01 14.06 -10.82
N GLY A 196 17.88 15.25 -11.42
CA GLY A 196 18.97 16.01 -12.02
C GLY A 196 20.18 16.23 -11.08
N GLY A 197 19.99 16.16 -9.76
CA GLY A 197 21.09 16.15 -8.77
C GLY A 197 21.46 14.78 -8.17
N ILE A 198 20.60 13.75 -8.32
CA ILE A 198 20.73 12.45 -7.63
C ILE A 198 21.44 11.42 -8.51
N LEU A 199 21.21 11.43 -9.83
CA LEU A 199 21.80 10.46 -10.75
C LEU A 199 23.35 10.44 -10.71
N PRO A 200 24.06 11.59 -10.68
CA PRO A 200 25.52 11.57 -10.50
C PRO A 200 25.95 10.93 -9.19
N SER A 201 25.15 11.06 -8.12
CA SER A 201 25.43 10.45 -6.83
C SER A 201 25.18 8.94 -6.83
N LEU A 202 24.11 8.47 -7.50
CA LEU A 202 23.84 7.04 -7.70
C LEU A 202 24.92 6.35 -8.56
N LEU A 203 25.40 7.02 -9.61
CA LEU A 203 26.49 6.49 -10.43
C LEU A 203 27.83 6.44 -9.67
N ARG A 204 27.95 7.17 -8.55
CA ARG A 204 29.12 7.16 -7.68
C ARG A 204 28.95 6.29 -6.42
N SER A 205 27.76 5.75 -6.15
CA SER A 205 27.50 5.07 -4.87
C SER A 205 28.17 3.70 -4.77
N VAL A 206 28.40 3.03 -5.90
CA VAL A 206 29.10 1.74 -6.00
C VAL A 206 30.07 1.80 -7.17
N ALA A 207 31.28 1.26 -6.99
CA ALA A 207 32.27 1.19 -8.05
C ALA A 207 31.75 0.33 -9.23
N GLY A 208 31.86 0.84 -10.46
CA GLY A 208 31.37 0.13 -11.65
C GLY A 208 29.88 0.33 -11.96
N MET A 209 29.16 1.17 -11.20
CA MET A 209 27.81 1.58 -11.56
C MET A 209 27.81 2.38 -12.87
N HIS A 210 26.93 2.00 -13.78
CA HIS A 210 26.68 2.66 -15.05
C HIS A 210 25.18 2.73 -15.33
N GLN A 211 24.80 3.65 -16.20
CA GLN A 211 23.42 3.83 -16.60
C GLN A 211 23.03 2.80 -17.65
N LEU A 212 21.90 2.11 -17.43
CA LEU A 212 21.25 1.26 -18.42
C LEU A 212 20.23 2.07 -19.23
N ARG A 213 19.33 2.81 -18.56
CA ARG A 213 18.32 3.67 -19.21
C ARG A 213 18.05 4.93 -18.39
N ASN A 214 17.72 6.02 -19.06
CA ASN A 214 17.28 7.30 -18.46
C ASN A 214 16.45 8.06 -19.49
N GLN A 215 15.14 7.82 -19.48
CA GLN A 215 14.24 8.24 -20.56
C GLN A 215 12.80 8.37 -20.06
N ALA A 216 11.93 8.90 -20.94
CA ALA A 216 10.49 8.77 -20.76
C ALA A 216 10.09 7.30 -20.96
N HIS A 217 9.13 6.83 -20.18
CA HIS A 217 8.59 5.47 -20.28
C HIS A 217 7.11 5.54 -19.92
N ASP A 218 6.29 5.96 -20.88
CA ASP A 218 4.86 6.11 -20.66
C ASP A 218 4.15 4.76 -20.75
N VAL A 219 3.20 4.50 -19.85
CA VAL A 219 2.41 3.26 -19.82
C VAL A 219 0.95 3.61 -20.05
N GLY A 220 0.45 3.33 -21.26
CA GLY A 220 -0.87 3.77 -21.69
C GLY A 220 -1.03 5.30 -21.52
N PRO A 221 -2.03 5.79 -20.76
CA PRO A 221 -2.21 7.22 -20.50
C PRO A 221 -1.29 7.77 -19.38
N ILE A 222 -0.48 6.93 -18.74
CA ILE A 222 0.34 7.32 -17.58
C ILE A 222 1.68 7.85 -18.08
N ALA A 223 1.81 9.18 -18.08
CA ALA A 223 3.09 9.83 -18.39
C ALA A 223 4.10 9.62 -17.26
N ALA A 224 5.31 9.15 -17.60
CA ALA A 224 6.31 8.78 -16.61
C ALA A 224 7.74 8.79 -17.15
N HIS A 225 8.69 8.67 -16.23
CA HIS A 225 10.11 8.57 -16.55
C HIS A 225 10.76 7.45 -15.76
N GLU A 226 11.82 6.89 -16.32
CA GLU A 226 12.64 5.88 -15.65
C GLU A 226 14.11 6.27 -15.58
N ILE A 227 14.78 5.78 -14.55
CA ILE A 227 16.23 5.81 -14.35
C ILE A 227 16.64 4.43 -13.86
N LEU A 228 17.42 3.73 -14.69
CA LEU A 228 17.89 2.37 -14.44
C LEU A 228 19.40 2.37 -14.43
N VAL A 229 20.01 1.91 -13.35
CA VAL A 229 21.45 1.78 -13.22
C VAL A 229 21.82 0.38 -12.75
N ALA A 230 22.98 -0.10 -13.17
CA ALA A 230 23.53 -1.39 -12.78
C ALA A 230 25.04 -1.30 -12.58
N GLY A 231 25.60 -2.21 -11.80
CA GLY A 231 27.03 -2.26 -11.53
C GLY A 231 27.45 -3.61 -10.98
N THR A 232 28.74 -3.86 -10.93
CA THR A 232 29.28 -5.11 -10.37
C THR A 232 30.27 -4.77 -9.26
N GLU A 233 29.99 -5.25 -8.06
CA GLU A 233 30.86 -5.08 -6.88
C GLU A 233 31.06 -6.45 -6.23
N ALA A 234 32.32 -6.78 -5.87
CA ALA A 234 32.69 -8.05 -5.27
C ALA A 234 32.16 -9.31 -6.02
N GLY A 235 32.04 -9.23 -7.35
CA GLY A 235 31.52 -10.32 -8.19
C GLY A 235 29.99 -10.41 -8.27
N LYS A 236 29.25 -9.61 -7.50
CA LYS A 236 27.79 -9.55 -7.53
C LYS A 236 27.29 -8.44 -8.45
N ARG A 237 26.24 -8.74 -9.23
CA ARG A 237 25.53 -7.75 -10.06
C ARG A 237 24.47 -7.02 -9.21
N HIS A 238 24.55 -5.70 -9.19
CA HIS A 238 23.62 -4.80 -8.51
C HIS A 238 22.75 -4.07 -9.52
N TYR A 239 21.50 -3.81 -9.12
CA TYR A 239 20.54 -3.04 -9.90
C TYR A 239 19.85 -2.02 -8.98
N ALA A 240 19.64 -0.81 -9.48
CA ALA A 240 18.75 0.17 -8.86
C ALA A 240 17.88 0.81 -9.96
N PHE A 241 16.67 0.30 -10.08
CA PHE A 241 15.71 0.69 -11.09
C PHE A 241 14.62 1.52 -10.46
N LYS A 242 14.25 2.61 -11.13
CA LYS A 242 13.18 3.49 -10.70
C LYS A 242 12.36 3.94 -11.89
N TRP A 243 11.05 3.78 -11.80
CA TRP A 243 10.07 4.37 -12.69
C TRP A 243 9.10 5.19 -11.84
N GLU A 244 8.67 6.34 -12.35
CA GLU A 244 7.80 7.22 -11.60
C GLU A 244 6.91 8.07 -12.49
N SER A 245 5.63 8.09 -12.15
CA SER A 245 4.66 9.07 -12.62
C SER A 245 4.40 10.10 -11.50
N PRO A 246 4.53 11.40 -11.76
CA PRO A 246 4.29 12.43 -10.75
C PRO A 246 2.83 12.50 -10.29
N GLY A 247 1.90 12.02 -11.12
CA GLY A 247 0.46 12.17 -10.90
C GLY A 247 -0.01 13.63 -11.02
N LYS A 248 -1.24 13.86 -10.59
CA LYS A 248 -1.89 15.18 -10.56
C LYS A 248 -2.56 15.43 -9.21
N ALA A 249 -2.56 16.68 -8.78
CA ALA A 249 -3.23 17.09 -7.55
C ALA A 249 -4.74 16.82 -7.63
N TYR A 250 -5.29 16.27 -6.55
CA TYR A 250 -6.72 16.00 -6.36
C TYR A 250 -7.36 15.04 -7.38
N GLU A 251 -6.56 14.29 -8.16
CA GLU A 251 -7.06 13.30 -9.12
C GLU A 251 -6.79 11.86 -8.65
N LEU A 252 -7.85 11.14 -8.25
CA LEU A 252 -7.75 9.73 -7.84
C LEU A 252 -7.36 8.79 -8.98
N GLY A 253 -7.65 9.17 -10.23
CA GLY A 253 -7.35 8.39 -11.44
C GLY A 253 -5.94 8.64 -11.99
N ALA A 254 -5.26 9.65 -11.47
CA ALA A 254 -3.88 9.99 -11.84
C ALA A 254 -3.03 10.24 -10.59
N PRO A 255 -2.92 9.27 -9.66
CA PRO A 255 -2.12 9.45 -8.47
C PRO A 255 -0.63 9.47 -8.83
N HIS A 256 0.19 9.89 -7.88
CA HIS A 256 1.63 9.65 -7.99
C HIS A 256 1.89 8.15 -7.87
N ILE A 257 2.68 7.59 -8.80
CA ILE A 257 3.07 6.17 -8.80
C ILE A 257 4.59 6.08 -8.81
N ASN A 258 5.13 5.25 -7.93
CA ASN A 258 6.54 4.90 -7.91
C ASN A 258 6.71 3.39 -7.99
N VAL A 259 7.57 2.95 -8.90
CA VAL A 259 8.04 1.57 -9.00
C VAL A 259 9.54 1.57 -8.76
N SER A 260 10.01 0.63 -7.96
CA SER A 260 11.44 0.42 -7.76
C SER A 260 11.79 -1.06 -7.68
N MET A 261 12.96 -1.38 -8.24
CA MET A 261 13.59 -2.69 -8.08
C MET A 261 15.04 -2.44 -7.66
N ASN A 262 15.44 -3.04 -6.55
CA ASN A 262 16.81 -2.99 -6.07
C ASN A 262 17.34 -4.40 -5.88
N VAL A 263 18.58 -4.62 -6.29
CA VAL A 263 19.34 -5.82 -5.97
C VAL A 263 20.52 -5.41 -5.11
N THR A 264 20.41 -5.69 -3.82
CA THR A 264 21.43 -5.33 -2.83
C THR A 264 22.33 -6.53 -2.52
N GLU A 265 23.36 -6.28 -1.72
CA GLU A 265 24.09 -7.36 -1.05
C GLU A 265 23.09 -8.20 -0.23
N SER A 266 23.36 -9.50 -0.16
CA SER A 266 22.50 -10.47 0.52
C SER A 266 23.35 -11.23 1.50
N ASP A 267 22.91 -11.31 2.75
CA ASP A 267 23.52 -12.17 3.77
C ASP A 267 23.41 -13.66 3.42
N TYR A 268 22.55 -14.01 2.45
CA TYR A 268 22.44 -15.37 1.93
C TYR A 268 23.51 -15.63 0.88
N THR A 269 24.34 -16.65 1.13
CA THR A 269 25.37 -17.19 0.22
C THR A 269 24.80 -17.84 -1.06
N THR A 270 23.48 -17.92 -1.20
CA THR A 270 22.84 -18.87 -2.12
C THR A 270 22.70 -18.39 -3.56
N ASN A 271 22.87 -17.11 -3.88
CA ASN A 271 22.78 -16.63 -5.26
C ASN A 271 24.00 -15.76 -5.60
N GLU A 272 24.97 -16.33 -6.34
CA GLU A 272 26.08 -15.57 -6.94
C GLU A 272 25.54 -14.48 -7.89
N THR A 273 24.39 -14.72 -8.54
CA THR A 273 23.67 -13.75 -9.36
C THR A 273 22.15 -13.87 -9.19
N SER A 274 21.44 -12.76 -9.07
CA SER A 274 19.96 -12.73 -8.98
C SER A 274 19.30 -12.82 -10.36
N PHE A 275 20.02 -12.48 -11.41
CA PHE A 275 19.63 -12.55 -12.81
C PHE A 275 20.80 -13.11 -13.64
N ALA A 276 20.50 -13.79 -14.74
CA ALA A 276 21.48 -14.32 -15.67
C ALA A 276 22.30 -13.18 -16.33
N ASP A 277 21.62 -12.10 -16.71
CA ASP A 277 22.20 -10.90 -17.29
C ASP A 277 21.28 -9.68 -17.09
N ASP A 278 21.70 -8.52 -17.62
CA ASP A 278 20.89 -7.30 -17.59
C ASP A 278 19.60 -7.44 -18.40
N ALA A 279 19.55 -8.31 -19.42
CA ALA A 279 18.38 -8.48 -20.27
C ALA A 279 17.25 -9.18 -19.51
N GLU A 280 17.54 -10.21 -18.70
CA GLU A 280 16.53 -10.85 -17.84
C GLU A 280 15.97 -9.86 -16.81
N ALA A 281 16.83 -9.01 -16.22
CA ALA A 281 16.39 -7.99 -15.27
C ALA A 281 15.50 -6.93 -15.92
N LEU A 282 15.84 -6.49 -17.14
CA LEU A 282 15.06 -5.55 -17.92
C LEU A 282 13.73 -6.15 -18.42
N GLU A 283 13.70 -7.42 -18.82
CA GLU A 283 12.46 -8.09 -19.26
C GLU A 283 11.45 -8.16 -18.11
N LEU A 284 11.90 -8.56 -16.90
CA LEU A 284 11.05 -8.56 -15.71
C LEU A 284 10.52 -7.15 -15.40
N TRP A 285 11.42 -6.16 -15.46
CA TRP A 285 11.10 -4.76 -15.17
C TRP A 285 10.06 -4.20 -16.13
N ASP A 286 10.30 -4.33 -17.44
CA ASP A 286 9.44 -3.82 -18.50
C ASP A 286 8.06 -4.46 -18.38
N ARG A 287 7.99 -5.80 -18.26
CA ARG A 287 6.71 -6.51 -18.13
C ARG A 287 5.90 -6.11 -16.89
N LEU A 288 6.56 -5.84 -15.77
CA LEU A 288 5.88 -5.34 -14.58
C LEU A 288 5.36 -3.91 -14.77
N VAL A 289 6.22 -3.00 -15.22
CA VAL A 289 5.89 -1.58 -15.39
C VAL A 289 4.78 -1.40 -16.41
N ASP A 290 4.89 -2.06 -17.57
CA ASP A 290 3.92 -1.99 -18.66
C ASP A 290 2.54 -2.56 -18.27
N SER A 291 2.47 -3.38 -17.23
CA SER A 291 1.21 -3.93 -16.73
C SER A 291 0.40 -2.97 -15.87
N ILE A 292 0.96 -1.84 -15.45
CA ILE A 292 0.29 -0.93 -14.51
C ILE A 292 -0.81 -0.17 -15.26
N ARG A 293 -2.06 -0.34 -14.83
CA ARG A 293 -3.19 0.42 -15.38
C ARG A 293 -4.24 0.75 -14.33
N LEU A 294 -5.03 1.78 -14.60
CA LEU A 294 -6.24 2.04 -13.84
C LEU A 294 -7.21 0.86 -14.05
N ARG A 295 -7.87 0.40 -12.98
CA ARG A 295 -8.95 -0.58 -13.11
C ARG A 295 -10.11 0.08 -13.88
N PRO A 296 -10.76 -0.62 -14.83
CA PRO A 296 -11.96 -0.11 -15.49
C PRO A 296 -13.00 0.33 -14.45
N GLY A 297 -13.54 1.54 -14.63
CA GLY A 297 -14.54 2.12 -13.72
C GLY A 297 -14.03 2.54 -12.35
N ALA A 298 -12.72 2.55 -12.09
CA ALA A 298 -12.19 2.79 -10.74
C ALA A 298 -12.45 4.19 -10.15
N VAL A 299 -12.79 5.19 -10.96
CA VAL A 299 -13.01 6.59 -10.55
C VAL A 299 -14.33 7.14 -11.06
#